data_AF-A0A0N0M753-F1
#
_entry.id   AF-A0A0N0M753-F1
#
_cell.length_a   1.000
_cell.length_b   1.000
_cell.length_c   1.000
_cell.angle_alpha   90.00
_cell.angle_beta   90.00
_cell.angle_gamma   90.00
#
_symmetry.space_group_name_H-M   'P 1'
#
loop_
_entity.id
_entity.type
_entity.pdbx_description
1 polymer ?
#
loop_
_entity_poly.entity_id
_entity_poly.type
_entity_poly.pdbx_seq_one_letter_code
_entity_poly.pdbx_strand_id
1 'polypeptide(L)'
;MGVPMRGCKTSVGAAYAVDGIKVKTRRKARDEWLALKPGAHDGYVSWERFEAIRTMVAGNVPTGRHHGAPKHGEALLSGLTRCRRCGRKLTLRYIGAKHGIPRYSCSRAWMDHGGPSCIAFGGLRVDDAIVHLPSPRTTTSACTGKNLNVRTTTTTSPKF
;
A
#
# COMPACT_ATOMS: atom_id res chain seq x y z
N MET A 1 -28.62 -2.03 0.93
CA MET A 1 -29.20 -2.92 1.95
C MET A 1 -28.29 -4.12 2.09
N GLY A 2 -27.68 -4.27 3.27
CA GLY A 2 -26.30 -4.67 3.45
C GLY A 2 -25.99 -6.00 4.14
N VAL A 3 -24.91 -5.99 4.93
CA VAL A 3 -24.01 -7.14 4.99
C VAL A 3 -23.79 -7.65 6.41
N PRO A 4 -24.46 -8.75 6.79
CA PRO A 4 -23.97 -9.62 7.85
C PRO A 4 -23.38 -10.92 7.31
N MET A 5 -22.20 -11.21 7.81
CA MET A 5 -21.30 -12.21 7.29
C MET A 5 -21.21 -13.38 8.27
N ARG A 6 -22.07 -14.38 8.11
CA ARG A 6 -21.94 -15.67 8.79
C ARG A 6 -21.14 -16.64 7.92
N GLY A 7 -19.90 -16.88 8.35
CA GLY A 7 -18.96 -17.84 7.76
C GLY A 7 -17.76 -17.96 8.69
N CYS A 8 -17.14 -19.15 8.76
CA CYS A 8 -15.94 -19.37 9.56
C CYS A 8 -14.74 -18.64 8.90
N LYS A 9 -14.58 -17.35 9.23
CA LYS A 9 -13.55 -16.44 8.67
C LYS A 9 -12.16 -16.66 9.26
N THR A 10 -12.02 -17.62 10.15
CA THR A 10 -10.85 -17.76 11.00
C THR A 10 -10.34 -19.19 10.88
N SER A 11 -9.06 -19.35 10.55
CA SER A 11 -8.34 -20.61 10.69
C SER A 11 -7.47 -20.55 11.93
N VAL A 12 -7.31 -21.69 12.58
CA VAL A 12 -6.40 -21.87 13.71
C VAL A 12 -5.30 -22.81 13.24
N GLY A 13 -4.06 -22.34 13.28
CA GLY A 13 -2.88 -23.17 13.03
C GLY A 13 -2.09 -23.34 14.30
N ALA A 14 -1.71 -24.59 14.63
CA ALA A 14 -0.79 -24.89 15.71
C ALA A 14 0.61 -25.09 15.13
N ALA A 15 1.61 -24.43 15.70
CA ALA A 15 3.01 -24.68 15.41
C ALA A 15 3.66 -25.34 16.63
N TYR A 16 4.31 -26.48 16.44
CA TYR A 16 5.11 -27.11 17.47
C TYR A 16 6.46 -26.36 17.55
N ALA A 17 6.79 -25.86 18.74
CA ALA A 17 8.10 -25.27 19.03
C ALA A 17 8.74 -26.02 20.20
N VAL A 18 10.05 -25.87 20.36
CA VAL A 18 10.82 -26.50 21.46
C VAL A 18 10.27 -26.10 22.84
N ASP A 19 9.67 -24.90 22.93
CA ASP A 19 9.03 -24.37 24.14
C ASP A 19 7.53 -24.74 24.30
N GLY A 20 7.00 -25.64 23.46
CA GLY A 20 5.60 -26.07 23.47
C GLY A 20 4.76 -25.67 22.24
N ILE A 21 3.45 -25.96 22.29
CA ILE A 21 2.52 -25.72 21.17
C ILE A 21 2.09 -24.25 21.15
N LYS A 22 2.41 -23.54 20.06
CA LYS A 22 1.96 -22.16 19.82
C LYS A 22 0.77 -22.16 18.86
N VAL A 23 -0.41 -21.83 19.38
CA VAL A 23 -1.63 -21.69 18.58
C VAL A 23 -1.73 -20.28 18.02
N LYS A 24 -1.83 -20.14 16.70
CA LYS A 24 -2.03 -18.85 16.02
C LYS A 24 -3.34 -18.84 15.26
N THR A 25 -4.16 -17.87 15.59
CA THR A 25 -5.42 -17.59 14.92
C THR A 25 -5.18 -16.63 13.76
N ARG A 26 -5.59 -17.01 12.54
CA ARG A 26 -5.41 -16.22 11.31
C ARG A 26 -6.76 -16.04 10.63
N ARG A 27 -6.96 -14.86 10.03
CA ARG A 27 -8.17 -14.61 9.23
C ARG A 27 -7.94 -15.20 7.83
N LYS A 28 -8.88 -16.04 7.37
CA LYS A 28 -8.84 -16.68 6.06
C LYS A 28 -9.00 -15.66 4.94
N ALA A 29 -8.33 -15.91 3.82
CA ALA A 29 -8.58 -15.18 2.59
C ALA A 29 -10.02 -15.45 2.11
N ARG A 30 -10.61 -14.53 1.35
CA ARG A 30 -12.06 -14.54 1.07
C ARG A 30 -12.50 -15.74 0.21
N ASP A 31 -11.60 -16.19 -0.65
CA ASP A 31 -11.65 -17.40 -1.47
C ASP A 31 -11.63 -18.70 -0.64
N GLU A 32 -11.10 -18.66 0.58
CA GLU A 32 -11.08 -19.81 1.51
C GLU A 32 -12.30 -19.87 2.45
N TRP A 33 -13.28 -18.99 2.25
CA TRP A 33 -14.47 -18.95 3.09
C TRP A 33 -15.46 -20.04 2.68
N LEU A 34 -15.93 -20.82 3.66
CA LEU A 34 -16.90 -21.90 3.44
C LEU A 34 -18.26 -21.40 2.90
N ALA A 35 -18.65 -20.18 3.23
CA ALA A 35 -19.89 -19.58 2.75
C ALA A 35 -19.79 -18.05 2.72
N LEU A 36 -20.27 -17.46 1.63
CA LEU A 36 -20.47 -16.03 1.47
C LEU A 36 -21.83 -15.82 0.82
N LYS A 37 -22.81 -15.29 1.57
CA LYS A 37 -24.16 -14.98 1.07
C LYS A 37 -24.37 -13.47 1.06
N PRO A 38 -24.21 -12.79 -0.10
CA PRO A 38 -24.56 -11.38 -0.25
C PRO A 38 -26.06 -11.15 0.00
N GLY A 39 -26.44 -9.99 0.56
CA GLY A 39 -27.85 -9.62 0.76
C GLY A 39 -28.59 -10.42 1.83
N ALA A 40 -27.88 -11.06 2.78
CA ALA A 40 -28.52 -11.84 3.83
C ALA A 40 -29.32 -10.98 4.84
N HIS A 41 -29.00 -9.69 4.96
CA HIS A 41 -29.76 -8.74 5.79
C HIS A 41 -29.74 -7.35 5.18
N ASP A 42 -30.42 -6.40 5.82
CA ASP A 42 -30.19 -5.00 5.54
C ASP A 42 -28.89 -4.50 6.24
N GLY A 43 -28.35 -3.38 5.82
CA GLY A 43 -26.99 -2.99 6.17
C GLY A 43 -26.54 -1.77 5.38
N TYR A 44 -25.61 -1.07 6.00
CA TYR A 44 -25.37 0.36 5.78
C TYR A 44 -24.89 0.75 4.39
N VAL A 45 -24.29 -0.18 3.64
CA VAL A 45 -23.76 0.05 2.29
C VAL A 45 -24.20 -1.07 1.35
N SER A 46 -24.34 -0.75 0.06
CA SER A 46 -24.58 -1.78 -0.96
C SER A 46 -23.39 -2.73 -1.05
N TRP A 47 -23.62 -3.91 -1.64
CA TRP A 47 -22.58 -4.91 -1.82
C TRP A 47 -21.43 -4.38 -2.69
N GLU A 48 -21.77 -3.73 -3.79
CA GLU A 48 -20.84 -3.13 -4.74
C GLU A 48 -20.01 -2.03 -4.05
N ARG A 49 -20.67 -1.21 -3.23
CA ARG A 49 -20.00 -0.17 -2.46
C ARG A 49 -19.05 -0.76 -1.42
N PHE A 50 -19.46 -1.85 -0.75
CA PHE A 50 -18.60 -2.58 0.17
C PHE A 50 -17.35 -3.13 -0.53
N GLU A 51 -17.50 -3.74 -1.71
CA GLU A 51 -16.37 -4.27 -2.47
C GLU A 51 -15.42 -3.17 -2.94
N ALA A 52 -15.97 -2.05 -3.44
CA ALA A 52 -15.17 -0.89 -3.81
C ALA A 52 -14.37 -0.34 -2.62
N ILE A 53 -15.00 -0.19 -1.45
CA ILE A 53 -14.32 0.25 -0.22
C ILE A 53 -13.22 -0.74 0.18
N ARG A 54 -13.47 -2.06 0.07
CA ARG A 54 -12.47 -3.09 0.44
C ARG A 54 -11.25 -3.04 -0.48
N THR A 55 -11.45 -2.88 -1.79
CA THR A 55 -10.36 -2.71 -2.76
C THR A 55 -9.54 -1.46 -2.47
N MET A 56 -10.21 -0.33 -2.20
CA MET A 56 -9.55 0.91 -1.80
C MET A 56 -8.72 0.74 -0.51
N VAL A 57 -9.32 0.14 0.53
CA VAL A 57 -8.65 -0.07 1.82
C VAL A 57 -7.45 -1.03 1.67
N ALA A 58 -7.52 -2.03 0.80
CA ALA A 58 -6.40 -2.92 0.52
C ALA A 58 -5.20 -2.16 -0.09
N GLY A 59 -5.47 -1.20 -0.99
CA GLY A 59 -4.44 -0.30 -1.54
C GLY A 59 -3.84 0.66 -0.50
N ASN A 60 -4.61 0.99 0.53
CA ASN A 60 -4.20 1.90 1.60
C ASN A 60 -3.29 1.26 2.66
N VAL A 61 -3.07 -0.07 2.63
CA VAL A 61 -2.24 -0.77 3.61
C VAL A 61 -0.76 -0.34 3.49
N PRO A 62 -0.18 0.27 4.54
CA PRO A 62 1.14 0.91 4.46
C PRO A 62 2.31 -0.09 4.39
N THR A 63 2.12 -1.30 4.93
CA THR A 63 3.13 -2.36 5.03
C THR A 63 3.27 -3.21 3.76
N GLY A 64 2.39 -3.02 2.77
CA GLY A 64 2.38 -3.81 1.54
C GLY A 64 3.18 -3.21 0.37
N ARG A 65 3.03 -3.83 -0.80
CA ARG A 65 3.59 -3.34 -2.08
C ARG A 65 2.97 -2.02 -2.52
N HIS A 66 1.74 -1.76 -2.11
CA HIS A 66 0.97 -0.55 -2.43
C HIS A 66 1.57 0.71 -1.79
N HIS A 67 1.23 1.88 -2.32
CA HIS A 67 1.70 3.19 -1.83
C HIS A 67 1.23 3.47 -0.39
N GLY A 68 0.12 2.86 0.03
CA GLY A 68 -0.50 3.12 1.33
C GLY A 68 -1.37 4.39 1.27
N ALA A 69 -2.12 4.65 2.34
CA ALA A 69 -2.95 5.85 2.39
C ALA A 69 -2.11 7.15 2.28
N PRO A 70 -2.60 8.18 1.57
CA PRO A 70 -2.02 9.52 1.65
C PRO A 70 -1.93 9.97 3.11
N LYS A 71 -0.76 10.51 3.49
CA LYS A 71 -0.53 10.99 4.85
C LYS A 71 -0.71 12.51 4.91
N HIS A 72 -1.10 13.00 6.08
CA HIS A 72 -1.15 14.43 6.34
C HIS A 72 0.26 15.04 6.37
N GLY A 73 0.37 16.26 5.83
CA GLY A 73 1.57 17.11 5.87
C GLY A 73 2.04 17.55 4.48
N GLU A 74 3.09 18.37 4.45
CA GLU A 74 3.63 19.00 3.22
C GLU A 74 4.42 18.03 2.33
N ALA A 75 4.70 16.81 2.81
CA ALA A 75 5.46 15.81 2.08
C ALA A 75 4.62 15.08 1.02
N LEU A 76 4.76 15.50 -0.24
CA LEU A 76 4.02 14.96 -1.38
C LEU A 76 4.32 13.49 -1.67
N LEU A 77 5.56 13.06 -1.43
CA LEU A 77 6.02 11.70 -1.74
C LEU A 77 5.89 10.69 -0.60
N SER A 78 5.05 11.00 0.39
CA SER A 78 4.85 10.14 1.54
C SER A 78 4.38 8.73 1.14
N GLY A 79 5.19 7.71 1.48
CA GLY A 79 4.86 6.31 1.18
C GLY A 79 5.07 5.86 -0.28
N LEU A 80 5.36 6.79 -1.19
CA LEU A 80 5.60 6.51 -2.62
C LEU A 80 7.07 6.18 -2.92
N THR A 81 8.00 6.89 -2.28
CA THR A 81 9.42 6.76 -2.60
C THR A 81 10.08 5.56 -1.92
N ARG A 82 10.96 4.91 -2.67
CA ARG A 82 11.73 3.74 -2.22
C ARG A 82 13.21 4.02 -2.28
N CYS A 83 13.95 3.45 -1.34
CA CYS A 83 15.39 3.52 -1.32
C CYS A 83 15.99 2.72 -2.47
N ARG A 84 16.85 3.34 -3.28
CA ARG A 84 17.56 2.64 -4.37
C ARG A 84 18.51 1.54 -3.87
N ARG A 85 19.08 1.68 -2.66
CA ARG A 85 20.06 0.71 -2.11
C ARG A 85 19.41 -0.56 -1.56
N CYS A 86 18.28 -0.43 -0.85
CA CYS A 86 17.66 -1.57 -0.15
C CYS A 86 16.22 -1.87 -0.59
N GLY A 87 15.64 -1.10 -1.51
CA GLY A 87 14.28 -1.29 -2.02
C GLY A 87 13.15 -1.00 -1.02
N ARG A 88 13.47 -0.70 0.25
CA ARG A 88 12.51 -0.39 1.31
C ARG A 88 11.92 1.00 1.14
N LYS A 89 10.69 1.20 1.62
CA LYS A 89 10.01 2.51 1.59
C LYS A 89 10.73 3.52 2.47
N LEU A 90 10.87 4.75 1.98
CA LEU A 90 11.39 5.85 2.76
C LEU A 90 10.35 6.27 3.81
N THR A 91 10.84 6.54 5.01
CA THR A 91 10.06 7.09 6.11
C THR A 91 10.26 8.60 6.16
N LEU A 92 9.17 9.31 6.41
CA LEU A 92 9.21 10.74 6.66
C LEU A 92 9.52 11.03 8.13
N ARG A 93 10.42 11.97 8.34
CA ARG A 93 10.66 12.61 9.64
C ARG A 93 10.49 14.10 9.45
N TYR A 94 9.62 14.72 10.25
CA TYR A 94 9.49 16.16 10.29
C TYR A 94 10.46 16.74 11.31
N ILE A 95 11.30 17.67 10.87
CA ILE A 95 12.36 18.28 11.68
C ILE A 95 12.07 19.78 11.86
N GLY A 96 12.67 20.39 12.88
CA GLY A 96 12.58 21.81 13.20
C GLY A 96 11.61 22.09 14.33
N ALA A 97 11.68 23.31 14.90
CA ALA A 97 10.91 23.72 16.08
C ALA A 97 9.38 23.63 15.89
N LYS A 98 8.90 23.73 14.64
CA LYS A 98 7.47 23.62 14.28
C LYS A 98 7.13 22.35 13.48
N HIS A 99 8.05 21.40 13.34
CA HIS A 99 7.87 20.20 12.51
C HIS A 99 7.42 20.47 11.07
N GLY A 100 7.82 21.61 10.49
CA GLY A 100 7.44 21.99 9.13
C GLY A 100 8.32 21.40 8.03
N ILE A 101 9.53 20.92 8.35
CA ILE A 101 10.49 20.54 7.31
C ILE A 101 10.48 19.01 7.13
N PRO A 102 9.96 18.49 5.98
CA PRO A 102 9.98 17.07 5.71
C PRO A 102 11.38 16.58 5.39
N ARG A 103 11.79 15.45 5.98
CA ARG A 103 13.01 14.72 5.63
C ARG A 103 12.68 13.27 5.29
N TYR A 104 13.04 12.85 4.08
CA TYR A 104 12.93 11.46 3.65
C TYR A 104 14.16 10.69 4.14
N SER A 105 13.96 9.60 4.87
CA SER A 105 15.04 8.78 5.41
C SER A 105 14.71 7.31 5.34
N CYS A 106 15.71 6.48 5.02
CA CYS A 106 15.59 5.04 5.06
C CYS A 106 16.04 4.53 6.44
N SER A 107 15.15 4.66 7.43
CA SER A 107 15.39 4.25 8.82
C SER A 107 15.13 2.75 9.08
N ARG A 108 14.28 2.13 8.26
CA ARG A 108 13.81 0.75 8.47
C ARG A 108 14.93 -0.29 8.46
N ALA A 109 15.96 -0.08 7.64
CA ALA A 109 17.12 -0.97 7.60
C ALA A 109 17.90 -0.99 8.92
N TRP A 110 18.02 0.18 9.56
CA TRP A 110 18.66 0.32 10.85
C TRP A 110 17.76 -0.18 11.99
N MET A 111 16.46 0.14 11.95
CA MET A 111 15.52 -0.29 13.00
C MET A 111 15.23 -1.80 12.99
N ASP A 112 15.02 -2.41 11.82
CA ASP A 112 14.61 -3.82 11.74
C ASP A 112 15.80 -4.79 11.82
N HIS A 113 17.01 -4.35 11.45
CA HIS A 113 18.17 -5.23 11.29
C HIS A 113 19.45 -4.72 11.97
N GLY A 114 19.40 -3.59 12.68
CA GLY A 114 20.59 -3.00 13.33
C GLY A 114 21.70 -2.56 12.37
N GLY A 115 21.43 -2.54 11.06
CA GLY A 115 22.42 -2.27 10.02
C GLY A 115 22.74 -0.77 9.86
N PRO A 116 23.77 -0.40 9.09
CA PRO A 116 24.18 0.99 8.92
C PRO A 116 23.06 1.87 8.33
N SER A 117 23.12 3.18 8.64
CA SER A 117 22.18 4.15 8.08
C SER A 117 22.27 4.14 6.54
N CYS A 118 21.10 4.13 5.89
CA CYS A 118 21.03 4.11 4.44
C CYS A 118 20.93 5.54 3.90
N ILE A 119 20.10 5.81 2.90
CA ILE A 119 19.94 7.17 2.35
C ILE A 119 19.01 8.04 3.20
N ALA A 120 19.32 9.33 3.33
CA ALA A 120 18.44 10.34 3.89
C ALA A 120 18.66 11.70 3.21
N PHE A 121 17.59 12.41 2.87
CA PHE A 121 17.63 13.71 2.18
C PHE A 121 16.45 14.61 2.58
N GLY A 122 16.62 15.92 2.41
CA GLY A 122 15.57 16.91 2.68
C GLY A 122 14.47 16.86 1.61
N GLY A 123 13.21 16.96 2.04
CA GLY A 123 12.05 16.82 1.16
C GLY A 123 11.74 18.05 0.34
N LEU A 124 12.01 19.26 0.86
CA LEU A 124 11.63 20.53 0.22
C LEU A 124 11.98 20.61 -1.26
N ARG A 125 13.27 20.43 -1.62
CA ARG A 125 13.70 20.51 -3.03
C ARG A 125 13.10 19.43 -3.91
N VAL A 126 12.83 18.26 -3.36
CA VAL A 126 12.26 17.15 -4.14
C VAL A 126 10.79 17.38 -4.37
N ASP A 127 10.07 17.81 -3.33
CA ASP A 127 8.65 18.13 -3.40
C ASP A 127 8.42 19.35 -4.31
N ASP A 128 9.25 20.40 -4.23
CA ASP A 128 9.22 21.54 -5.15
C ASP A 128 9.41 21.10 -6.61
N ALA A 129 10.39 20.24 -6.89
CA ALA A 129 10.62 19.75 -8.25
C ALA A 129 9.41 18.99 -8.82
N ILE A 130 8.61 18.33 -7.96
CA ILE A 130 7.41 17.60 -8.37
C ILE A 130 6.25 18.54 -8.63
N VAL A 131 6.09 19.59 -7.82
CA VAL A 131 5.05 20.61 -8.03
C VAL A 131 5.23 21.33 -9.36
N HIS A 132 6.48 21.63 -9.71
CA HIS A 132 6.81 22.36 -10.94
C HIS A 132 6.97 21.44 -12.16
N LEU A 133 6.93 20.12 -11.97
CA LEU A 133 6.89 19.19 -13.08
C LEU A 133 5.51 19.31 -13.75
N PRO A 134 5.42 19.59 -15.07
CA PRO A 134 4.15 19.47 -15.77
C PRO A 134 3.65 18.04 -15.57
N SER A 135 2.48 17.91 -14.94
CA SER A 135 1.94 16.59 -14.63
C SER A 135 1.89 15.77 -15.92
N PRO A 136 2.30 14.49 -15.90
CA PRO A 136 2.07 13.64 -17.05
C PRO A 136 0.55 13.67 -17.27
N ARG A 137 0.13 14.27 -18.40
CA ARG A 137 -1.26 14.45 -18.81
C ARG A 137 -2.10 13.35 -18.20
N THR A 138 -2.91 13.70 -17.21
CA THR A 138 -3.90 12.79 -16.67
C THR A 138 -4.86 12.52 -17.82
N THR A 139 -4.62 11.46 -18.60
CA THR A 139 -5.71 10.85 -19.35
C THR A 139 -6.69 10.44 -18.28
N THR A 140 -7.79 11.17 -18.21
CA THR A 140 -9.01 10.79 -17.52
C THR A 140 -9.55 9.54 -18.21
N SER A 141 -8.81 8.42 -18.17
CA SER A 141 -9.36 7.12 -18.52
C SER A 141 -10.20 6.72 -17.32
N ALA A 142 -11.49 6.99 -17.46
CA ALA A 142 -12.55 6.29 -16.77
C ALA A 142 -12.09 4.90 -16.32
N CYS A 143 -12.02 4.68 -15.02
CA CYS A 143 -12.05 3.35 -14.43
C CYS A 143 -13.45 2.76 -14.66
N THR A 144 -13.78 2.50 -15.92
CA THR A 144 -14.85 1.58 -16.32
C THR A 144 -14.12 0.44 -17.01
N GLY A 145 -14.15 -0.73 -16.38
CA GLY A 145 -13.36 -1.88 -16.79
C GLY A 145 -13.55 -2.23 -18.25
N LYS A 146 -12.47 -2.17 -19.03
CA LYS A 146 -12.32 -2.96 -20.25
C LYS A 146 -10.89 -3.47 -20.32
N ASN A 147 -10.80 -4.80 -20.40
CA ASN A 147 -9.58 -5.56 -20.66
C ASN A 147 -8.79 -4.94 -21.81
N LEU A 148 -7.53 -4.59 -21.57
CA LEU A 148 -6.59 -4.25 -22.62
C LEU A 148 -5.44 -5.26 -22.59
N ASN A 149 -5.52 -6.25 -23.47
CA ASN A 149 -4.37 -7.07 -23.85
C ASN A 149 -3.33 -6.16 -24.50
N VAL A 150 -2.23 -5.90 -23.79
CA VAL A 150 -1.08 -5.18 -24.34
C VAL A 150 -0.35 -6.13 -25.28
N ARG A 151 -0.56 -5.96 -26.59
CA ARG A 151 0.34 -6.52 -27.61
C ARG A 151 1.66 -5.76 -27.52
N THR A 152 2.72 -6.47 -27.12
CA THR A 152 4.10 -6.00 -27.20
C THR A 152 4.52 -5.89 -28.67
N THR A 153 4.62 -4.67 -29.21
CA THR A 153 5.39 -4.41 -30.42
C THR A 153 6.79 -3.99 -30.02
N THR A 154 7.75 -4.86 -30.28
CA THR A 154 9.19 -4.63 -30.14
C THR A 154 9.62 -3.55 -31.14
N THR A 155 10.01 -2.38 -30.65
CA THR A 155 10.66 -1.35 -31.48
C THR A 155 12.15 -1.34 -31.17
N THR A 156 12.92 -1.79 -32.16
CA THR A 156 14.38 -1.79 -32.24
C THR A 156 14.96 -0.38 -32.06
N SER A 157 15.89 -0.22 -31.11
CA SER A 157 16.65 1.02 -30.92
C SER A 157 17.81 1.11 -31.93
N PRO A 158 18.12 2.28 -32.52
CA PRO A 158 19.36 2.47 -33.24
C PRO A 158 20.50 2.80 -32.26
N LYS A 159 21.66 2.23 -32.54
CA LYS A 159 22.93 2.46 -31.84
C LYS A 159 23.50 3.83 -32.23
N PHE A 160 24.01 4.56 -31.25
CA PHE A 160 25.21 5.39 -31.35
C PHE A 160 25.98 5.23 -30.03
#